data_AF-A0A4Y9ZRV4-F1
#
_entry.id   AF-A0A4Y9ZRV4-F1
#
_cell.length_a   1.000
_cell.length_b   1.000
_cell.length_c   1.000
_cell.angle_alpha   90.00
_cell.angle_beta   90.00
_cell.angle_gamma   90.00
#
_symmetry.space_group_name_H-M   'P 1'
#
loop_
_entity.id
_entity.type
_entity.pdbx_description
1 polymer ?
#
loop_
_entity_poly.entity_id
_entity_poly.type
_entity_poly.pdbx_seq_one_letter_code
_entity_poly.pdbx_strand_id
1 'polypeptide(L)'
;MQPDGPKPVKKRKFMDRTIPNTINTDPAFAVDSQMYQDLLDMEKKLDWTMMRKKAEVQDALGRSATVRPLHLSLVSPALMDMQTTRTLRLFVSHTVSGQAWQTGQPEASSETPNPETGQGIPAWQLKVEGRLLEPPNQRSRDKNPPRQFSSFVKSMVVELERDPALYPDGNIIEWHRSPTQPVLDGFTVRRTGDTPTKVRIILHLEHHPEQYKVHPELGNILGIKEESRAGVIQTLWNYIKINGLQDKVDRKRIHADAALRPIFGGDVVPFPLLPELINRYLMPADPIIIHYNIIPSVPPPERPSAWDVEIKMEDLGLKARMSSVTVGAARETGREMARLDDEISTLLQSLHSSALKRQFLKSFADNPSAFIHTFLESQSRDLETLLGSGPSDGAHMRREDLQRSEYFRMPWVEEAVAVWEGMRLASRLQ
;
A
#
# COMPACT_ATOMS: atom_id res chain seq x y z
N MET A 1 24.92 -6.77 -24.80
CA MET A 1 23.94 -7.63 -24.11
C MET A 1 24.68 -8.84 -23.59
N GLN A 2 25.00 -8.87 -22.29
CA GLN A 2 25.53 -10.09 -21.67
C GLN A 2 24.36 -11.07 -21.49
N PRO A 3 24.53 -12.36 -21.81
CA PRO A 3 23.50 -13.36 -21.56
C PRO A 3 23.37 -13.59 -20.05
N ASP A 4 22.15 -13.43 -19.54
CA ASP A 4 21.76 -13.79 -18.19
C ASP A 4 22.19 -15.24 -17.90
N GLY A 5 23.01 -15.42 -16.86
CA GLY A 5 23.43 -16.74 -16.40
C GLY A 5 22.24 -17.63 -16.01
N PRO A 6 22.40 -18.96 -16.01
CA PRO A 6 21.32 -19.88 -15.68
C PRO A 6 20.83 -19.60 -14.24
N LYS A 7 19.55 -19.25 -14.12
CA LYS A 7 18.89 -19.04 -12.83
C LYS A 7 19.09 -20.27 -11.94
N PRO A 8 19.45 -20.11 -10.65
CA PRO A 8 19.64 -21.24 -9.76
C PRO A 8 18.35 -22.06 -9.70
N VAL A 9 18.45 -23.35 -10.01
CA VAL A 9 17.37 -24.31 -9.83
C VAL A 9 17.01 -24.29 -8.35
N LYS A 10 15.88 -23.66 -8.01
CA LYS A 10 15.33 -23.73 -6.66
C LYS A 10 15.14 -25.21 -6.35
N LYS A 11 15.94 -25.75 -5.42
CA LYS A 11 15.72 -27.08 -4.87
C LYS A 11 14.24 -27.16 -4.50
N ARG A 12 13.49 -28.00 -5.21
CA ARG A 12 12.08 -28.26 -4.90
C ARG A 12 12.09 -28.87 -3.51
N LYS A 13 11.79 -28.06 -2.49
CA LYS A 13 11.64 -28.55 -1.12
C LYS A 13 10.58 -29.65 -1.17
N PHE A 14 10.90 -30.81 -0.59
CA PHE A 14 9.91 -31.84 -0.33
C PHE A 14 8.94 -31.25 0.71
N MET A 15 7.86 -30.64 0.21
CA MET A 15 6.77 -30.08 1.03
C MET A 15 5.67 -31.15 1.18
N ASP A 16 6.05 -32.42 1.25
CA ASP A 16 5.05 -33.44 1.53
C ASP A 16 4.83 -33.44 3.04
N ARG A 17 3.67 -32.94 3.47
CA ARG A 17 3.22 -32.90 4.87
C ARG A 17 2.19 -34.02 5.14
N THR A 18 2.03 -34.97 4.22
CA THR A 18 0.98 -35.98 4.34
C THR A 18 1.44 -37.21 5.12
N ILE A 19 0.69 -37.59 6.15
CA ILE A 19 0.94 -38.81 6.93
C ILE A 19 0.63 -40.04 6.05
N PRO A 20 1.43 -41.13 6.14
CA PRO A 20 1.12 -42.41 5.50
C PRO A 20 -0.30 -42.91 5.80
N ASN A 21 -1.02 -43.36 4.77
CA ASN A 21 -2.37 -43.92 4.92
C ASN A 21 -2.43 -45.14 5.86
N THR A 22 -1.33 -45.90 5.97
CA THR A 22 -1.24 -47.05 6.88
C THR A 22 -1.35 -46.65 8.35
N ILE A 23 -0.90 -45.45 8.72
CA ILE A 23 -1.03 -44.91 10.07
C ILE A 23 -2.46 -44.39 10.31
N ASN A 24 -3.06 -43.75 9.31
CA ASN A 24 -4.45 -43.29 9.37
C ASN A 24 -5.44 -44.42 9.66
N THR A 25 -5.19 -45.62 9.13
CA THR A 25 -6.07 -46.79 9.31
C THR A 25 -5.84 -47.55 10.62
N ASP A 26 -4.74 -47.29 11.32
CA ASP A 26 -4.40 -48.02 12.54
C ASP A 26 -5.17 -47.45 13.75
N PRO A 27 -6.03 -48.25 14.41
CA PRO A 27 -6.80 -47.78 15.56
C PRO A 27 -5.94 -47.27 16.71
N ALA A 28 -4.68 -47.70 16.81
CA ALA A 28 -3.76 -47.21 17.85
C ALA A 28 -3.34 -45.74 17.65
N PHE A 29 -3.37 -45.23 16.41
CA PHE A 29 -2.89 -43.88 16.06
C PHE A 29 -3.97 -42.99 15.42
N ALA A 30 -5.20 -43.49 15.30
CA ALA A 30 -6.29 -42.81 14.61
C ALA A 30 -6.60 -41.42 15.19
N VAL A 31 -6.56 -41.28 16.52
CA VAL A 31 -6.84 -40.00 17.21
C VAL A 31 -5.77 -38.94 16.91
N ASP A 32 -4.49 -39.31 17.06
CA ASP A 32 -3.37 -38.39 16.84
C ASP A 32 -3.24 -38.00 15.37
N SER A 33 -3.48 -38.96 14.47
CA SER A 33 -3.43 -38.71 13.02
C SER A 33 -4.54 -37.77 12.57
N GLN A 34 -5.75 -37.93 13.10
CA GLN A 34 -6.86 -37.00 12.85
C GLN A 34 -6.55 -35.60 13.37
N MET A 35 -6.00 -35.49 14.59
CA MET A 35 -5.61 -34.19 15.16
C MET A 35 -4.57 -33.46 14.29
N TYR A 36 -3.59 -34.19 13.74
CA TYR A 36 -2.62 -33.59 12.82
C TYR A 36 -3.27 -33.08 11.52
N GLN A 37 -4.21 -33.83 10.95
CA GLN A 37 -4.96 -33.38 9.76
C GLN A 37 -5.80 -32.14 10.06
N ASP A 38 -6.47 -32.10 11.21
CA ASP A 38 -7.26 -30.94 11.64
C ASP A 38 -6.37 -29.70 11.83
N LEU A 39 -5.17 -29.87 12.39
CA LEU A 39 -4.18 -28.79 12.52
C LEU A 39 -3.69 -28.29 11.16
N LEU A 40 -3.41 -29.18 10.20
CA LEU A 40 -3.03 -28.78 8.84
C LEU A 40 -4.14 -28.00 8.13
N ASP A 41 -5.40 -28.40 8.32
CA ASP A 41 -6.53 -27.70 7.71
C ASP A 41 -6.82 -26.36 8.39
N MET A 42 -6.61 -26.28 9.70
CA MET A 42 -6.65 -25.01 10.44
C MET A 42 -5.53 -24.06 9.99
N GLU A 43 -4.30 -24.55 9.81
CA GLU A 43 -3.15 -23.80 9.28
C GLU A 43 -3.48 -23.21 7.91
N LYS A 44 -3.96 -24.04 6.96
CA LYS A 44 -4.36 -23.59 5.61
C LYS A 44 -5.41 -22.46 5.67
N LYS A 45 -6.41 -22.59 6.54
CA LYS A 45 -7.48 -21.58 6.70
C LYS A 45 -6.93 -20.28 7.31
N LEU A 46 -6.03 -20.40 8.29
CA LEU A 46 -5.39 -19.27 8.94
C LEU A 46 -4.47 -18.53 7.97
N ASP A 47 -3.65 -19.24 7.21
CA ASP A 47 -2.79 -18.68 6.18
C ASP A 47 -3.58 -17.97 5.10
N TRP A 48 -4.65 -18.60 4.60
CA TRP A 48 -5.54 -17.97 3.62
C TRP A 48 -6.13 -16.67 4.18
N THR A 49 -6.61 -16.70 5.43
CA THR A 49 -7.19 -15.53 6.08
C THR A 49 -6.16 -14.43 6.29
N MET A 50 -4.95 -14.78 6.73
CA MET A 50 -3.85 -13.86 6.96
C MET A 50 -3.37 -13.23 5.65
N MET A 51 -3.17 -14.02 4.59
CA MET A 51 -2.81 -13.53 3.26
C MET A 51 -3.88 -12.62 2.68
N ARG A 52 -5.16 -13.01 2.78
CA ARG A 52 -6.29 -12.18 2.36
C ARG A 52 -6.31 -10.86 3.13
N LYS A 53 -6.20 -10.89 4.46
CA LYS A 53 -6.21 -9.67 5.29
C LYS A 53 -5.00 -8.78 5.03
N LYS A 54 -3.82 -9.36 4.81
CA LYS A 54 -2.62 -8.64 4.40
C LYS A 54 -2.83 -7.94 3.05
N ALA A 55 -3.42 -8.62 2.08
CA ALA A 55 -3.75 -8.04 0.78
C ALA A 55 -4.80 -6.91 0.91
N GLU A 56 -5.84 -7.09 1.74
CA GLU A 56 -6.83 -6.04 2.04
C GLU A 56 -6.18 -4.81 2.68
N VAL A 57 -5.26 -4.99 3.63
CA VAL A 57 -4.53 -3.89 4.27
C VAL A 57 -3.62 -3.20 3.25
N GLN A 58 -2.87 -3.96 2.44
CA GLN A 58 -2.00 -3.39 1.40
C GLN A 58 -2.79 -2.61 0.35
N ASP A 59 -3.96 -3.11 -0.06
CA ASP A 59 -4.89 -2.43 -0.95
C ASP A 59 -5.46 -1.16 -0.29
N ALA A 60 -5.82 -1.20 1.00
CA ALA A 60 -6.25 -0.03 1.76
C ALA A 60 -5.15 1.04 1.86
N LEU A 61 -3.88 0.67 2.11
CA LEU A 61 -2.75 1.60 2.07
C LEU A 61 -2.57 2.21 0.67
N GLY A 62 -2.71 1.42 -0.39
CA GLY A 62 -2.59 1.88 -1.77
C GLY A 62 -3.70 2.86 -2.17
N ARG A 63 -4.91 2.66 -1.65
CA ARG A 63 -6.09 3.51 -1.91
C ARG A 63 -6.10 4.84 -1.17
N SER A 64 -5.23 5.01 -0.16
CA SER A 64 -5.08 6.29 0.56
C SER A 64 -4.74 7.47 -0.39
N ALA A 65 -4.09 7.19 -1.52
CA ALA A 65 -3.66 8.23 -2.46
C ALA A 65 -4.63 8.45 -3.64
N THR A 66 -5.37 7.43 -4.09
CA THR A 66 -6.13 7.53 -5.34
C THR A 66 -7.26 6.49 -5.39
N VAL A 67 -8.50 6.99 -5.51
CA VAL A 67 -9.72 6.27 -5.93
C VAL A 67 -10.47 5.51 -4.82
N ARG A 68 -11.63 6.06 -4.43
CA ARG A 68 -12.71 5.33 -3.74
C ARG A 68 -13.27 4.28 -4.72
N PRO A 69 -13.38 2.99 -4.35
CA PRO A 69 -13.92 1.97 -5.24
C PRO A 69 -15.40 2.20 -5.55
N LEU A 70 -15.74 2.10 -6.84
CA LEU A 70 -17.05 2.34 -7.44
C LEU A 70 -18.14 1.31 -7.06
N HIS A 71 -17.86 0.37 -6.15
CA HIS A 71 -18.71 -0.78 -5.84
C HIS A 71 -18.59 -1.22 -4.38
N LEU A 72 -19.13 -0.44 -3.44
CA LEU A 72 -19.83 -1.00 -2.28
C LEU A 72 -20.65 0.09 -1.57
N SER A 73 -21.84 0.35 -2.11
CA SER A 73 -22.93 0.91 -1.31
C SER A 73 -23.30 -0.16 -0.29
N LEU A 74 -22.96 0.05 0.99
CA LEU A 74 -23.59 -0.51 2.22
C LEU A 74 -22.65 -0.53 3.45
N VAL A 75 -21.38 -0.11 3.34
CA VAL A 75 -20.52 0.03 4.52
C VAL A 75 -20.57 1.48 5.02
N SER A 76 -20.87 1.65 6.30
CA SER A 76 -20.95 2.94 6.99
C SER A 76 -19.79 3.88 6.64
N PRO A 77 -20.05 5.19 6.40
CA PRO A 77 -19.02 6.17 6.00
C PRO A 77 -17.87 6.35 6.99
N ALA A 78 -18.02 5.87 8.23
CA ALA A 78 -17.08 6.10 9.33
C ALA A 78 -15.79 5.25 9.28
N LEU A 79 -15.69 4.25 8.40
CA LEU A 79 -14.59 3.27 8.41
C LEU A 79 -13.60 3.41 7.23
N MET A 80 -13.75 4.44 6.39
CA MET A 80 -13.13 4.44 5.05
C MET A 80 -12.45 5.76 4.62
N ASP A 81 -12.30 6.73 5.52
CA ASP A 81 -11.46 7.90 5.29
C ASP A 81 -10.21 7.80 6.18
N MET A 82 -9.05 7.51 5.57
CA MET A 82 -7.73 7.74 6.22
C MET A 82 -7.40 9.23 6.34
N GLN A 83 -8.35 10.09 5.93
CA GLN A 83 -8.30 11.52 6.11
C GLN A 83 -8.90 11.86 7.47
N THR A 84 -8.11 12.56 8.27
CA THR A 84 -8.53 13.06 9.57
C THR A 84 -8.62 14.58 9.51
N THR A 85 -9.73 15.13 9.99
CA THR A 85 -9.88 16.56 10.19
C THR A 85 -9.17 16.95 11.49
N ARG A 86 -8.33 17.98 11.40
CA ARG A 86 -7.64 18.57 12.53
C ARG A 86 -7.76 20.08 12.45
N THR A 87 -7.77 20.73 13.60
CA THR A 87 -7.82 22.19 13.69
C THR A 87 -6.39 22.72 13.77
N LEU A 88 -5.97 23.50 12.77
CA LEU A 88 -4.77 24.32 12.81
C LEU A 88 -5.13 25.66 13.41
N ARG A 89 -4.49 26.01 14.53
CA ARG A 89 -4.61 27.34 15.14
C ARG A 89 -3.48 28.22 14.64
N LEU A 90 -3.83 29.30 13.96
CA LEU A 90 -2.92 30.33 13.47
C LEU A 90 -2.82 31.44 14.52
N PHE A 91 -1.60 31.85 14.86
CA PHE A 91 -1.30 32.94 15.77
C PHE A 91 -0.66 34.08 14.98
N VAL A 92 -1.23 35.28 15.07
CA VAL A 92 -0.63 36.49 14.53
C VAL A 92 -0.35 37.46 15.68
N SER A 93 0.90 37.86 15.80
CA SER A 93 1.35 38.88 16.74
C SER A 93 2.27 39.88 16.06
N HIS A 94 2.42 41.05 16.66
CA HIS A 94 3.43 42.00 16.26
C HIS A 94 4.21 42.48 17.47
N THR A 95 5.46 42.86 17.26
CA THR A 95 6.28 43.59 18.22
C THR A 95 6.73 44.89 17.58
N VAL A 96 6.95 45.90 18.41
CA VAL A 96 7.40 47.23 17.98
C VAL A 96 8.69 47.57 18.71
N SER A 97 9.63 48.18 18.01
CA SER A 97 10.96 48.53 18.51
C SER A 97 11.36 49.92 18.03
N GLY A 98 12.03 50.69 18.89
CA GLY A 98 12.53 52.01 18.51
C GLY A 98 11.42 53.05 18.29
N GLN A 99 10.24 52.84 18.88
CA GLN A 99 9.14 53.81 18.83
C GLN A 99 9.38 54.95 19.81
N ALA A 100 8.93 56.16 19.46
CA ALA A 100 9.17 57.37 20.26
C ALA A 100 8.68 57.26 21.72
N TRP A 101 7.60 56.51 21.96
CA TRP A 101 7.06 56.27 23.31
C TRP A 101 7.87 55.24 24.12
N GLN A 102 8.69 54.40 23.48
CA GLN A 102 9.52 53.38 24.14
C GLN A 102 10.87 53.95 24.60
N THR A 103 11.42 54.90 23.86
CA THR A 103 12.73 55.51 24.16
C THR A 103 12.66 56.60 25.22
N GLY A 104 11.47 57.05 25.63
CA GLY A 104 11.24 57.71 26.93
C GLY A 104 12.06 58.96 27.24
N GLN A 105 12.73 59.59 26.28
CA GLN A 105 13.51 60.81 26.50
C GLN A 105 13.04 61.95 25.59
N PRO A 106 12.35 62.96 26.15
CA PRO A 106 12.24 64.26 25.53
C PRO A 106 13.56 65.01 25.83
N GLU A 107 14.32 65.27 24.76
CA GLU A 107 15.52 66.12 24.72
C GLU A 107 16.85 65.49 25.19
N ALA A 108 17.84 65.61 24.30
CA ALA A 108 19.28 65.52 24.53
C ALA A 108 19.95 64.14 24.70
N SER A 109 19.91 63.32 23.65
CA SER A 109 21.16 62.76 23.11
C SER A 109 21.04 62.63 21.59
N SER A 110 21.87 63.41 20.90
CA SER A 110 22.09 63.33 19.46
C SER A 110 22.85 62.04 19.13
N GLU A 111 22.23 60.88 19.34
CA GLU A 111 22.63 59.70 18.58
C GLU A 111 22.02 59.88 17.19
N THR A 112 22.83 60.40 16.27
CA THR A 112 22.53 60.32 14.84
C THR A 112 22.11 58.88 14.54
N PRO A 113 20.90 58.63 14.01
CA PRO A 113 20.46 57.28 13.70
C PRO A 113 21.51 56.66 12.79
N ASN A 114 22.23 55.65 13.29
CA ASN A 114 23.35 55.09 12.57
C ASN A 114 22.79 54.13 11.51
N PRO A 115 22.80 54.49 10.21
CA PRO A 115 22.18 53.68 9.17
C PRO A 115 22.86 52.33 8.98
N GLU A 116 24.09 52.15 9.48
CA GLU A 116 24.85 50.90 9.41
C GLU A 116 24.46 49.87 10.49
N THR A 117 23.96 50.28 11.66
CA THR A 117 23.61 49.35 12.77
C THR A 117 22.11 49.27 13.05
N GLY A 118 21.29 50.17 12.49
CA GLY A 118 19.83 50.16 12.64
C GLY A 118 19.32 50.51 14.05
N GLN A 119 20.17 51.09 14.90
CA GLN A 119 19.79 51.59 16.22
C GLN A 119 19.07 52.94 16.08
N GLY A 120 17.91 53.10 16.73
CA GLY A 120 17.12 54.33 16.74
C GLY A 120 16.10 54.50 15.61
N ILE A 121 15.99 53.53 14.67
CA ILE A 121 14.99 53.58 13.60
C ILE A 121 13.69 52.88 14.06
N PRO A 122 12.52 53.53 13.98
CA PRO A 122 11.25 52.90 14.34
C PRO A 122 10.99 51.71 13.41
N ALA A 123 10.73 50.55 14.00
CA ALA A 123 10.46 49.34 13.29
C ALA A 123 9.39 48.51 13.99
N TRP A 124 8.73 47.67 13.20
CA TRP A 124 7.81 46.67 13.70
C TRP A 124 8.14 45.31 13.08
N GLN A 125 7.79 44.27 13.81
CA GLN A 125 7.98 42.89 13.40
C GLN A 125 6.66 42.14 13.55
N LEU A 126 6.12 41.68 12.43
CA LEU A 126 4.95 40.80 12.38
C LEU A 126 5.41 39.34 12.47
N LYS A 127 4.77 38.55 13.30
CA LYS A 127 5.03 37.12 13.50
C LYS A 127 3.76 36.33 13.23
N VAL A 128 3.85 35.36 12.32
CA VAL A 128 2.77 34.43 11.96
C VAL A 128 3.22 33.02 12.32
N GLU A 129 2.57 32.40 13.29
CA GLU A 129 2.85 31.03 13.75
C GLU A 129 1.61 30.15 13.57
N GLY A 130 1.80 28.84 13.50
CA GLY A 130 0.67 27.91 13.42
C GLY A 130 0.94 26.64 14.20
N ARG A 131 -0.05 26.18 14.96
CA ARG A 131 0.04 24.95 15.73
C ARG A 131 -1.18 24.07 15.52
N LEU A 132 -0.93 22.79 15.22
CA LEU A 132 -2.00 21.80 15.15
C LEU A 132 -2.53 21.54 16.57
N LEU A 133 -3.84 21.67 16.77
CA LEU A 133 -4.49 21.35 18.03
C LEU A 133 -4.59 19.83 18.19
N GLU A 134 -4.25 19.34 19.37
CA GLU A 134 -4.44 17.94 19.73
C GLU A 134 -5.93 17.67 19.99
N PRO A 135 -6.52 16.59 19.44
CA PRO A 135 -7.86 16.19 19.79
C PRO A 135 -7.96 15.83 21.28
N PRO A 136 -9.06 16.19 21.97
CA PRO A 136 -9.16 16.12 23.43
C PRO A 136 -9.04 14.70 24.02
N ASN A 137 -9.24 13.65 23.21
CA ASN A 137 -9.27 12.24 23.66
C ASN A 137 -8.03 11.42 23.24
N GLN A 138 -6.91 12.05 22.88
CA GLN A 138 -5.71 11.32 22.43
C GLN A 138 -4.88 10.76 23.59
N ARG A 139 -4.66 9.44 23.59
CA ARG A 139 -3.77 8.77 24.57
C ARG A 139 -2.32 9.19 24.32
N SER A 140 -1.53 9.34 25.38
CA SER A 140 -0.12 9.77 25.30
C SER A 140 0.75 8.90 24.38
N ARG A 141 0.46 7.60 24.28
CA ARG A 141 1.13 6.63 23.41
C ARG A 141 0.85 6.83 21.92
N ASP A 142 -0.28 7.48 21.58
CA ASP A 142 -0.71 7.75 20.22
C ASP A 142 -0.36 9.18 19.78
N LYS A 143 0.45 9.92 20.54
CA LYS A 143 0.90 11.27 20.17
C LYS A 143 1.85 11.19 18.98
N ASN A 144 1.39 11.67 17.83
CA ASN A 144 2.25 11.87 16.67
C ASN A 144 3.23 13.03 16.95
N PRO A 145 4.46 12.99 16.41
CA PRO A 145 5.38 14.10 16.54
C PRO A 145 4.74 15.39 15.96
N PRO A 146 4.89 16.53 16.64
CA PRO A 146 4.35 17.79 16.14
C PRO A 146 4.99 18.11 14.79
N ARG A 147 4.17 18.36 13.78
CA ARG A 147 4.65 18.84 12.47
C ARG A 147 4.72 20.36 12.55
N GLN A 148 5.78 20.95 12.00
CA GLN A 148 5.92 22.41 12.04
C GLN A 148 4.91 23.08 11.10
N PHE A 149 4.55 24.33 11.40
CA PHE A 149 3.57 25.12 10.66
C PHE A 149 3.73 25.11 9.13
N SER A 150 4.93 25.36 8.63
CA SER A 150 5.19 25.45 7.18
C SER A 150 4.98 24.13 6.42
N SER A 151 4.84 22.98 7.11
CA SER A 151 4.44 21.72 6.46
C SER A 151 2.97 21.69 6.01
N PHE A 152 2.16 22.62 6.52
CA PHE A 152 0.74 22.75 6.20
C PHE A 152 0.45 23.89 5.23
N VAL A 153 1.45 24.66 4.83
CA VAL A 153 1.31 25.88 4.01
C VAL A 153 2.02 25.68 2.68
N LYS A 154 1.27 25.79 1.58
CA LYS A 154 1.78 25.73 0.19
C LYS A 154 2.43 27.06 -0.20
N SER A 155 1.73 28.16 0.08
CA SER A 155 2.24 29.51 -0.10
C SER A 155 1.60 30.49 0.89
N MET A 156 2.31 31.56 1.20
CA MET A 156 1.85 32.65 2.04
C MET A 156 2.23 33.98 1.37
N VAL A 157 1.26 34.87 1.24
CA VAL A 157 1.47 36.23 0.76
C VAL A 157 1.05 37.21 1.85
N VAL A 158 1.94 38.13 2.21
CA VAL A 158 1.67 39.21 3.16
C VAL A 158 1.70 40.52 2.40
N GLU A 159 0.55 41.15 2.27
CA GLU A 159 0.41 42.47 1.64
C GLU A 159 0.29 43.55 2.71
N LEU A 160 1.04 44.63 2.51
CA LEU A 160 1.15 45.77 3.39
C LEU A 160 0.58 47.00 2.67
N GLU A 161 -0.38 47.67 3.29
CA GLU A 161 -0.92 48.95 2.78
C GLU A 161 0.00 50.09 3.24
N ARG A 162 1.10 50.33 2.52
CA ARG A 162 2.04 51.45 2.76
C ARG A 162 2.27 52.26 1.48
N ASP A 163 2.65 53.52 1.63
CA ASP A 163 2.99 54.36 0.48
C ASP A 163 4.32 53.90 -0.15
N PRO A 164 4.33 53.44 -1.42
CA PRO A 164 5.56 53.03 -2.11
C PRO A 164 6.60 54.15 -2.27
N ALA A 165 6.19 55.42 -2.21
CA ALA A 165 7.11 56.55 -2.30
C ALA A 165 7.96 56.72 -1.04
N LEU A 166 7.43 56.31 0.12
CA LEU A 166 8.09 56.42 1.43
C LEU A 166 8.87 55.15 1.80
N TYR A 167 8.47 53.99 1.27
CA TYR A 167 9.07 52.69 1.62
C TYR A 167 9.42 51.87 0.36
N PRO A 168 10.70 51.83 -0.06
CA PRO A 168 11.13 51.11 -1.27
C PRO A 168 11.19 49.57 -1.09
N ASP A 169 11.14 49.06 0.15
CA ASP A 169 11.28 47.63 0.50
C ASP A 169 10.12 46.71 0.03
N GLY A 170 9.20 47.25 -0.78
CA GLY A 170 8.05 46.56 -1.30
C GLY A 170 6.93 46.36 -0.27
N ASN A 171 5.72 46.29 -0.79
CA ASN A 171 4.49 46.09 -0.03
C ASN A 171 4.03 44.64 -0.01
N ILE A 172 4.58 43.78 -0.87
CA ILE A 172 4.15 42.40 -1.01
C ILE A 172 5.33 41.50 -0.64
N ILE A 173 5.11 40.61 0.31
CA ILE A 173 6.06 39.57 0.70
C ILE A 173 5.44 38.24 0.34
N GLU A 174 6.10 37.49 -0.53
CA GLU A 174 5.64 36.21 -1.02
C GLU A 174 6.59 35.10 -0.56
N TRP A 175 6.01 34.07 0.06
CA TRP A 175 6.72 32.86 0.44
C TRP A 175 6.06 31.67 -0.22
N HIS A 176 6.86 30.88 -0.94
CA HIS A 176 6.45 29.61 -1.54
C HIS A 176 7.25 28.48 -0.92
N ARG A 177 6.58 27.37 -0.64
CA ARG A 177 7.26 26.18 -0.12
C ARG A 177 8.13 25.54 -1.21
N SER A 178 9.43 25.46 -0.96
CA SER A 178 10.35 24.64 -1.76
C SER A 178 10.62 23.29 -1.08
N PRO A 179 10.66 22.15 -1.80
CA PRO A 179 11.01 20.85 -1.23
C PRO A 179 12.39 20.79 -0.56
N THR A 180 13.29 21.71 -0.91
CA THR A 180 14.66 21.78 -0.37
C THR A 180 14.76 22.62 0.91
N GLN A 181 13.72 23.38 1.27
CA GLN A 181 13.75 24.30 2.40
C GLN A 181 13.45 23.56 3.72
N PRO A 182 14.15 23.87 4.84
CA PRO A 182 13.79 23.34 6.15
C PRO A 182 12.39 23.77 6.56
N VAL A 183 11.70 22.89 7.28
CA VAL A 183 10.34 23.15 7.77
C VAL A 183 10.42 24.07 9.00
N LEU A 184 9.82 25.26 8.86
CA LEU A 184 9.71 26.32 9.87
C LEU A 184 8.38 26.26 10.63
N ASP A 185 8.39 26.76 11.87
CA ASP A 185 7.21 26.82 12.76
C ASP A 185 6.50 28.20 12.75
N GLY A 186 7.16 29.20 12.18
CA GLY A 186 6.62 30.55 12.06
C GLY A 186 7.39 31.38 11.05
N PHE A 187 6.76 32.47 10.62
CA PHE A 187 7.33 33.46 9.73
C PHE A 187 7.40 34.80 10.44
N THR A 188 8.53 35.48 10.31
CA THR A 188 8.75 36.82 10.87
C THR A 188 9.05 37.81 9.75
N VAL A 189 8.25 38.87 9.69
CA VAL A 189 8.42 39.98 8.75
C VAL A 189 8.81 41.20 9.56
N ARG A 190 9.99 41.77 9.30
CA ARG A 190 10.44 43.03 9.90
C ARG A 190 10.41 44.14 8.86
N ARG A 191 9.87 45.30 9.24
CA ARG A 191 9.81 46.51 8.44
C ARG A 191 10.03 47.75 9.31
N THR A 192 10.55 48.80 8.70
CA THR A 192 10.71 50.12 9.32
C THR A 192 9.43 50.95 9.13
N GLY A 193 9.17 51.86 10.08
CA GLY A 193 8.03 52.77 10.08
C GLY A 193 7.34 52.89 11.44
N ASP A 194 6.67 54.02 11.63
CA ASP A 194 5.84 54.39 12.78
C ASP A 194 4.35 54.57 12.41
N THR A 195 4.03 54.50 11.12
CA THR A 195 2.67 54.67 10.60
C THR A 195 1.80 53.42 10.81
N PRO A 196 0.51 53.59 11.16
CA PRO A 196 -0.44 52.49 11.20
C PRO A 196 -0.53 51.78 9.85
N THR A 197 -0.28 50.47 9.83
CA THR A 197 -0.21 49.69 8.60
C THR A 197 -1.24 48.57 8.65
N LYS A 198 -2.16 48.55 7.67
CA LYS A 198 -3.07 47.42 7.45
C LYS A 198 -2.32 46.32 6.70
N VAL A 199 -2.47 45.11 7.18
CA VAL A 199 -1.81 43.91 6.68
C VAL A 199 -2.89 42.91 6.25
N ARG A 200 -2.73 42.37 5.05
CA ARG A 200 -3.55 41.28 4.51
C ARG A 200 -2.68 40.05 4.33
N ILE A 201 -2.92 39.04 5.15
CA ILE A 201 -2.21 37.76 5.10
C ILE A 201 -3.07 36.78 4.32
N ILE A 202 -2.55 36.25 3.22
CA ILE A 202 -3.20 35.28 2.33
C ILE A 202 -2.46 33.96 2.48
N LEU A 203 -3.13 32.94 3.00
CA LEU A 203 -2.58 31.61 3.23
C LEU A 203 -3.20 30.59 2.26
N HIS A 204 -2.37 29.92 1.47
CA HIS A 204 -2.77 28.73 0.72
C HIS A 204 -2.33 27.49 1.50
N LEU A 205 -3.29 26.73 2.02
CA LEU A 205 -2.99 25.50 2.75
C LEU A 205 -2.66 24.35 1.81
N GLU A 206 -1.82 23.45 2.29
CA GLU A 206 -1.45 22.22 1.60
C GLU A 206 -2.25 21.03 2.14
N HIS A 207 -3.40 20.79 1.53
CA HIS A 207 -4.22 19.64 1.84
C HIS A 207 -3.64 18.35 1.24
N HIS A 208 -3.75 17.26 1.99
CA HIS A 208 -3.36 15.93 1.54
C HIS A 208 -4.56 14.98 1.74
N PRO A 209 -5.28 14.60 0.67
CA PRO A 209 -5.05 14.95 -0.75
C PRO A 209 -5.36 16.41 -1.08
N GLU A 210 -4.83 16.89 -2.22
CA GLU A 210 -5.04 18.26 -2.69
C GLU A 210 -6.54 18.54 -2.90
N GLN A 211 -7.04 19.61 -2.28
CA GLN A 211 -8.43 20.03 -2.40
C GLN A 211 -8.56 21.11 -3.48
N TYR A 212 -9.68 21.04 -4.20
CA TYR A 212 -10.04 21.95 -5.26
C TYR A 212 -11.40 22.55 -4.96
N LYS A 213 -11.56 23.83 -5.31
CA LYS A 213 -12.85 24.48 -5.35
C LYS A 213 -13.58 24.05 -6.61
N VAL A 214 -14.79 23.54 -6.44
CA VAL A 214 -15.62 23.10 -7.57
C VAL A 214 -16.34 24.32 -8.14
N HIS A 215 -16.33 24.48 -9.47
CA HIS A 215 -17.08 25.53 -10.13
C HIS A 215 -18.57 25.46 -9.75
N PRO A 216 -19.25 26.60 -9.48
CA PRO A 216 -20.63 26.60 -8.98
C PRO A 216 -21.62 25.79 -9.82
N GLU A 217 -21.44 25.72 -11.14
CA GLU A 217 -22.27 24.91 -12.03
C GLU A 217 -22.22 23.41 -11.68
N LEU A 218 -21.02 22.85 -11.53
CA LEU A 218 -20.82 21.46 -11.16
C LEU A 218 -21.13 21.25 -9.67
N GLY A 219 -20.75 22.21 -8.83
CA GLY A 219 -20.95 22.15 -7.38
C GLY A 219 -22.43 22.11 -6.97
N ASN A 220 -23.29 22.87 -7.66
CA ASN A 220 -24.74 22.88 -7.38
C ASN A 220 -25.42 21.55 -7.75
N ILE A 221 -24.96 20.87 -8.80
CA ILE A 221 -25.51 19.56 -9.22
C ILE A 221 -25.06 18.46 -8.26
N LEU A 222 -23.78 18.46 -7.90
CA LEU A 222 -23.19 17.43 -7.04
C LEU A 222 -23.40 17.69 -5.54
N GLY A 223 -23.79 18.90 -5.16
CA GLY A 223 -23.94 19.31 -3.75
C GLY A 223 -22.61 19.46 -3.01
N ILE A 224 -21.50 19.74 -3.73
CA ILE A 224 -20.16 19.86 -3.15
C ILE A 224 -19.53 21.21 -3.50
N LYS A 225 -18.84 21.82 -2.53
CA LYS A 225 -18.12 23.09 -2.72
C LYS A 225 -16.61 22.88 -2.88
N GLU A 226 -16.05 22.02 -2.04
CA GLU A 226 -14.61 21.72 -2.01
C GLU A 226 -14.39 20.21 -1.82
N GLU A 227 -13.57 19.62 -2.68
CA GLU A 227 -13.16 18.21 -2.59
C GLU A 227 -11.84 18.01 -3.36
N SER A 228 -11.15 16.90 -3.10
CA SER A 228 -10.15 16.33 -3.98
C SER A 228 -10.71 15.96 -5.36
N ARG A 229 -9.83 15.99 -6.37
CA ARG A 229 -10.18 15.59 -7.74
C ARG A 229 -10.84 14.21 -7.81
N ALA A 230 -10.28 13.23 -7.09
CA ALA A 230 -10.81 11.87 -7.08
C ALA A 230 -12.20 11.81 -6.43
N GLY A 231 -12.45 12.58 -5.37
CA GLY A 231 -13.76 12.66 -4.75
C GLY A 231 -14.79 13.30 -5.68
N VAL A 232 -14.47 14.40 -6.37
CA VAL A 232 -15.39 15.02 -7.35
C VAL A 232 -15.79 14.02 -8.45
N ILE A 233 -14.83 13.29 -9.02
CA ILE A 233 -15.08 12.24 -10.01
C ILE A 233 -16.01 11.16 -9.44
N GLN A 234 -15.78 10.73 -8.20
CA GLN A 234 -16.61 9.72 -7.55
C GLN A 234 -18.04 10.20 -7.33
N THR A 235 -18.23 11.43 -6.86
CA THR A 235 -19.56 12.01 -6.63
C THR A 235 -20.31 12.16 -7.94
N LEU A 236 -19.64 12.61 -9.01
CA LEU A 236 -20.23 12.65 -10.35
C LEU A 236 -20.62 11.26 -10.84
N TRP A 237 -19.77 10.27 -10.62
CA TRP A 237 -20.08 8.90 -11.01
C TRP A 237 -21.28 8.32 -10.24
N ASN A 238 -21.37 8.61 -8.95
CA ASN A 238 -22.52 8.22 -8.14
C ASN A 238 -23.80 8.88 -8.68
N TYR A 239 -23.75 10.16 -9.06
CA TYR A 239 -24.86 10.86 -9.70
C TYR A 239 -25.30 10.17 -11.01
N ILE A 240 -24.34 9.86 -11.90
CA ILE A 240 -24.58 9.15 -13.17
C ILE A 240 -25.27 7.79 -12.93
N LYS A 241 -24.82 7.05 -11.91
CA LYS A 241 -25.40 5.74 -11.55
C LYS A 241 -26.81 5.87 -11.00
N ILE A 242 -27.04 6.80 -10.08
CA ILE A 242 -28.35 7.02 -9.45
C ILE A 242 -29.38 7.43 -10.50
N ASN A 243 -28.99 8.27 -11.47
CA ASN A 243 -29.86 8.73 -12.54
C ASN A 243 -29.92 7.78 -13.75
N GLY A 244 -29.20 6.65 -13.71
CA GLY A 244 -29.22 5.66 -14.80
C GLY A 244 -28.72 6.20 -16.15
N LEU A 245 -27.78 7.14 -16.13
CA LEU A 245 -27.31 7.88 -17.31
C LEU A 245 -26.28 7.10 -18.17
N GLN A 246 -25.81 5.95 -17.69
CA GLN A 246 -24.93 5.08 -18.46
C GLN A 246 -25.72 4.30 -19.52
N ASP A 247 -25.21 4.27 -20.74
CA ASP A 247 -25.82 3.49 -21.82
C ASP A 247 -25.81 1.99 -21.50
N LYS A 248 -26.94 1.32 -21.74
CA LYS A 248 -27.12 -0.11 -21.45
C LYS A 248 -26.38 -1.01 -22.44
N VAL A 249 -26.21 -0.55 -23.68
CA VAL A 249 -25.57 -1.31 -24.77
C VAL A 249 -24.06 -1.03 -24.78
N ASP A 250 -23.68 0.25 -24.80
CA ASP A 250 -22.27 0.65 -24.74
C ASP A 250 -21.93 1.33 -23.41
N ARG A 251 -21.47 0.54 -22.44
CA ARG A 251 -21.10 1.03 -21.09
C ARG A 251 -19.99 2.09 -21.08
N LYS A 252 -19.36 2.38 -22.22
CA LYS A 252 -18.37 3.48 -22.34
C LYS A 252 -19.02 4.84 -22.62
N ARG A 253 -20.32 4.91 -22.89
CA ARG A 253 -21.05 6.14 -23.21
C ARG A 253 -21.99 6.54 -22.09
N ILE A 254 -22.05 7.84 -21.83
CA ILE A 254 -22.86 8.45 -20.78
C ILE A 254 -23.74 9.50 -21.43
N HIS A 255 -25.04 9.38 -21.23
CA HIS A 255 -26.04 10.33 -21.72
C HIS A 255 -26.20 11.46 -20.71
N ALA A 256 -25.91 12.69 -21.13
CA ALA A 256 -26.01 13.86 -20.29
C ALA A 256 -27.49 14.20 -20.06
N ASP A 257 -27.89 14.39 -18.80
CA ASP A 257 -29.19 14.97 -18.47
C ASP A 257 -29.19 16.49 -18.66
N ALA A 258 -30.35 17.13 -18.44
CA ALA A 258 -30.48 18.58 -18.61
C ALA A 258 -29.48 19.38 -17.76
N ALA A 259 -29.07 18.84 -16.60
CA ALA A 259 -28.13 19.48 -15.69
C ALA A 259 -26.67 19.29 -16.12
N LEU A 260 -26.30 18.11 -16.62
CA LEU A 260 -24.94 17.79 -17.04
C LEU A 260 -24.62 18.23 -18.47
N ARG A 261 -25.61 18.43 -19.34
CA ARG A 261 -25.45 18.98 -20.70
C ARG A 261 -24.56 20.22 -20.77
N PRO A 262 -24.77 21.29 -19.97
CA PRO A 262 -23.90 22.46 -20.01
C PRO A 262 -22.45 22.18 -19.59
N ILE A 263 -22.23 21.17 -18.74
CA ILE A 263 -20.91 20.79 -18.23
C ILE A 263 -20.16 19.91 -19.24
N PHE A 264 -20.89 19.00 -19.87
CA PHE A 264 -20.36 18.02 -20.81
C PHE A 264 -20.21 18.57 -22.23
N GLY A 265 -20.92 19.65 -22.56
CA GLY A 265 -20.87 20.28 -23.88
C GLY A 265 -21.50 19.42 -25.00
N GLY A 266 -22.26 18.38 -24.63
CA GLY A 266 -22.89 17.47 -25.57
C GLY A 266 -23.85 16.49 -24.89
N ASP A 267 -24.70 15.85 -25.70
CA ASP A 267 -25.69 14.88 -25.21
C ASP A 267 -25.05 13.54 -24.79
N VAL A 268 -23.91 13.17 -25.39
CA VAL A 268 -23.24 11.91 -25.09
C VAL A 268 -21.75 12.10 -24.92
N VAL A 269 -21.22 11.65 -23.79
CA VAL A 269 -19.80 11.75 -23.44
C VAL A 269 -19.19 10.36 -23.24
N PRO A 270 -17.98 10.10 -23.78
CA PRO A 270 -17.21 8.90 -23.46
C PRO A 270 -16.69 8.92 -22.01
N PHE A 271 -16.83 7.82 -21.28
CA PHE A 271 -16.35 7.67 -19.90
C PHE A 271 -14.88 8.10 -19.68
N PRO A 272 -13.91 7.76 -20.57
CA PRO A 272 -12.51 8.16 -20.37
C PRO A 272 -12.28 9.68 -20.41
N LEU A 273 -13.19 10.46 -20.99
CA LEU A 273 -13.06 11.92 -21.10
C LEU A 273 -13.53 12.64 -19.83
N LEU A 274 -14.26 11.95 -18.93
CA LEU A 274 -14.80 12.57 -17.71
C LEU A 274 -13.74 13.26 -16.83
N PRO A 275 -12.56 12.65 -16.55
CA PRO A 275 -11.57 13.30 -15.69
C PRO A 275 -11.02 14.59 -16.31
N GLU A 276 -10.89 14.64 -17.64
CA GLU A 276 -10.42 15.83 -18.35
C GLU A 276 -11.48 16.95 -18.31
N LEU A 277 -12.75 16.61 -18.52
CA LEU A 277 -13.85 17.57 -18.42
C LEU A 277 -13.94 18.15 -17.01
N ILE A 278 -13.94 17.29 -15.98
CA ILE A 278 -13.98 17.74 -14.59
C ILE A 278 -12.82 18.68 -14.28
N ASN A 279 -11.62 18.39 -14.77
CA ASN A 279 -10.45 19.23 -14.52
C ASN A 279 -10.62 20.69 -14.99
N ARG A 280 -11.48 20.95 -15.97
CA ARG A 280 -11.83 22.31 -16.43
C ARG A 280 -12.74 23.06 -15.46
N TYR A 281 -13.48 22.33 -14.61
CA TYR A 281 -14.39 22.85 -13.58
C TYR A 281 -13.79 22.81 -12.17
N LEU A 282 -12.49 22.48 -12.04
CA LEU A 282 -11.76 22.52 -10.78
C LEU A 282 -10.87 23.76 -10.75
N MET A 283 -11.04 24.57 -9.71
CA MET A 283 -10.21 25.73 -9.42
C MET A 283 -9.35 25.46 -8.18
N PRO A 284 -8.23 26.18 -7.99
CA PRO A 284 -7.50 26.15 -6.73
C PRO A 284 -8.44 26.42 -5.55
N ALA A 285 -8.19 25.78 -4.40
CA ALA A 285 -8.94 26.04 -3.18
C ALA A 285 -8.83 27.52 -2.77
N ASP A 286 -9.90 28.05 -2.17
CA ASP A 286 -9.91 29.45 -1.73
C ASP A 286 -8.84 29.67 -0.65
N PRO A 287 -8.00 30.71 -0.77
CA PRO A 287 -7.03 31.01 0.26
C PRO A 287 -7.71 31.57 1.51
N ILE A 288 -7.06 31.38 2.64
CA ILE A 288 -7.48 31.98 3.91
C ILE A 288 -6.94 33.40 3.94
N ILE A 289 -7.85 34.37 4.08
CA ILE A 289 -7.49 35.79 4.15
C ILE A 289 -7.69 36.26 5.59
N ILE A 290 -6.59 36.70 6.21
CA ILE A 290 -6.58 37.28 7.55
C ILE A 290 -6.24 38.76 7.43
N HIS A 291 -7.14 39.61 7.92
CA HIS A 291 -6.91 41.05 8.02
C HIS A 291 -6.34 41.37 9.40
N TYR A 292 -5.18 42.00 9.44
CA TYR A 292 -4.50 42.41 10.66
C TYR A 292 -4.12 43.89 10.57
N ASN A 293 -4.19 44.62 11.68
CA ASN A 293 -3.82 46.03 11.72
C ASN A 293 -2.70 46.25 12.72
N ILE A 294 -1.59 46.82 12.27
CA ILE A 294 -0.45 47.16 13.11
C ILE A 294 -0.53 48.65 13.42
N ILE A 295 -0.57 48.99 14.70
CA ILE A 295 -0.62 50.37 15.18
C ILE A 295 0.61 50.60 16.06
N PRO A 296 1.72 51.14 15.51
CA PRO A 296 2.99 51.24 16.25
C PRO A 296 2.95 52.19 17.46
N SER A 297 1.97 53.09 17.50
CA SER A 297 1.75 54.04 18.60
C SER A 297 1.16 53.41 19.87
N VAL A 298 0.65 52.18 19.79
CA VAL A 298 0.05 51.46 20.92
C VAL A 298 0.95 50.28 21.28
N PRO A 299 1.15 49.97 22.58
CA PRO A 299 1.86 48.76 22.97
C PRO A 299 1.19 47.51 22.36
N PRO A 300 1.99 46.53 21.89
CA PRO A 300 1.46 45.34 21.27
C PRO A 300 0.62 44.52 22.26
N PRO A 301 -0.44 43.82 21.81
CA PRO A 301 -1.26 42.99 22.67
C PRO A 301 -0.43 41.90 23.38
N GLU A 302 -0.70 41.67 24.68
CA GLU A 302 -0.02 40.61 25.46
C GLU A 302 -0.27 39.20 24.92
N ARG A 303 -1.41 39.00 24.24
CA ARG A 303 -1.79 37.70 23.66
C ARG A 303 -1.87 37.81 22.13
N PRO A 304 -1.30 36.85 21.38
CA PRO A 304 -1.44 36.80 19.95
C PRO A 304 -2.91 36.60 19.57
N SER A 305 -3.33 37.21 18.47
CA SER A 305 -4.63 36.93 17.87
C SER A 305 -4.62 35.52 17.29
N ALA A 306 -5.68 34.74 17.54
CA ALA A 306 -5.76 33.35 17.15
C ALA A 306 -6.93 33.10 16.18
N TRP A 307 -6.69 32.35 15.11
CA TRP A 307 -7.70 31.88 14.16
C TRP A 307 -7.65 30.37 14.04
N ASP A 308 -8.79 29.72 14.15
CA ASP A 308 -8.91 28.27 14.01
C ASP A 308 -9.36 27.91 12.59
N VAL A 309 -8.61 27.02 11.95
CA VAL A 309 -8.87 26.56 10.59
C VAL A 309 -8.89 25.04 10.56
N GLU A 310 -9.90 24.45 9.93
CA GLU A 310 -10.00 23.01 9.75
C GLU A 310 -9.17 22.55 8.56
N ILE A 311 -8.32 21.55 8.77
CA ILE A 311 -7.46 20.95 7.75
C ILE A 311 -7.73 19.45 7.68
N LYS A 312 -8.08 18.97 6.48
CA LYS A 312 -8.07 17.54 6.16
C LYS A 312 -6.64 17.09 5.86
N MET A 313 -6.18 16.07 6.55
CA MET A 313 -4.85 15.49 6.38
C MET A 313 -4.88 13.97 6.51
N GLU A 314 -3.88 13.28 5.96
CA GLU A 314 -3.72 11.85 6.17
C GLU A 314 -3.31 11.53 7.63
N ASP A 315 -3.93 10.51 8.23
CA ASP A 315 -3.50 10.00 9.54
C ASP A 315 -2.21 9.17 9.40
N LEU A 316 -1.07 9.86 9.55
CA LEU A 316 0.26 9.24 9.56
C LEU A 316 0.40 8.14 10.62
N GLY A 317 -0.28 8.26 11.77
CA GLY A 317 -0.21 7.27 12.84
C GLY A 317 -0.90 5.97 12.44
N LEU A 318 -2.11 6.08 11.88
CA LEU A 318 -2.83 4.93 11.33
C LEU A 318 -2.05 4.29 10.16
N LYS A 319 -1.52 5.10 9.23
CA LYS A 319 -0.70 4.62 8.12
C LYS A 319 0.55 3.88 8.58
N ALA A 320 1.26 4.42 9.57
CA ALA A 320 2.45 3.79 10.15
C ALA A 320 2.12 2.44 10.81
N ARG A 321 1.00 2.36 11.55
CA ARG A 321 0.52 1.09 12.13
C ARG A 321 0.13 0.06 11.07
N MET A 322 -0.59 0.45 10.03
CA MET A 322 -0.96 -0.49 8.96
C MET A 322 0.27 -0.95 8.15
N SER A 323 1.23 -0.06 7.93
CA SER A 323 2.52 -0.38 7.30
C SER A 323 3.35 -1.35 8.18
N SER A 324 3.40 -1.14 9.49
CA SER A 324 4.14 -2.01 10.41
C SER A 324 3.54 -3.41 10.50
N VAL A 325 2.21 -3.55 10.48
CA VAL A 325 1.54 -4.86 10.39
C VAL A 325 1.90 -5.60 9.10
N THR A 326 2.06 -4.89 7.99
CA THR A 326 2.36 -5.49 6.68
C THR A 326 3.84 -5.90 6.54
N VAL A 327 4.76 -5.11 7.11
CA VAL A 327 6.21 -5.23 6.89
C VAL A 327 6.97 -5.77 8.10
N GLY A 328 6.65 -5.32 9.31
CA GLY A 328 7.44 -5.53 10.52
C GLY A 328 7.27 -6.92 11.14
N ALA A 329 6.06 -7.46 11.14
CA ALA A 329 5.76 -8.74 11.78
C ALA A 329 6.25 -9.97 10.98
N ALA A 330 6.74 -9.81 9.75
CA ALA A 330 6.91 -10.92 8.80
C ALA A 330 8.34 -11.47 8.66
N ARG A 331 9.38 -10.70 9.03
CA ARG A 331 10.77 -11.09 8.73
C ARG A 331 11.38 -12.07 9.74
N GLU A 332 11.14 -11.82 11.03
CA GLU A 332 11.71 -12.65 12.11
C GLU A 332 10.88 -13.91 12.30
N THR A 333 9.55 -13.76 12.42
CA THR A 333 8.59 -14.87 12.44
C THR A 333 8.73 -15.76 11.20
N GLY A 334 8.92 -15.20 10.01
CA GLY A 334 9.08 -15.98 8.78
C GLY A 334 10.31 -16.89 8.77
N ARG A 335 11.40 -16.52 9.46
CA ARG A 335 12.58 -17.39 9.59
C ARG A 335 12.34 -18.54 10.55
N GLU A 336 11.66 -18.28 11.66
CA GLU A 336 11.28 -19.29 12.63
C GLU A 336 10.27 -20.29 12.04
N MET A 337 9.25 -19.80 11.32
CA MET A 337 8.31 -20.65 10.58
C MET A 337 9.02 -21.56 9.58
N ALA A 338 9.97 -21.01 8.80
CA ALA A 338 10.74 -21.82 7.86
C ALA A 338 11.60 -22.91 8.54
N ARG A 339 12.11 -22.64 9.75
CA ARG A 339 12.85 -23.62 10.55
C ARG A 339 11.92 -24.74 11.04
N LEU A 340 10.76 -24.39 11.57
CA LEU A 340 9.76 -25.35 12.05
C LEU A 340 9.25 -26.23 10.89
N ASP A 341 9.05 -25.66 9.71
CA ASP A 341 8.66 -26.41 8.51
C ASP A 341 9.70 -27.46 8.11
N ASP A 342 10.98 -27.11 8.16
CA ASP A 342 12.08 -28.04 7.84
C ASP A 342 12.19 -29.16 8.89
N GLU A 343 11.90 -28.86 10.16
CA GLU A 343 11.82 -29.84 11.25
C GLU A 343 10.63 -30.79 11.07
N ILE A 344 9.43 -30.27 10.77
CA ILE A 344 8.23 -31.05 10.45
C ILE A 344 8.51 -31.99 9.28
N SER A 345 9.14 -31.49 8.20
CA SER A 345 9.50 -32.31 7.04
C SER A 345 10.44 -33.46 7.41
N THR A 346 11.42 -33.19 8.28
CA THR A 346 12.40 -34.20 8.72
C THR A 346 11.72 -35.29 9.56
N LEU A 347 10.87 -34.89 10.50
CA LEU A 347 10.11 -35.82 11.35
C LEU A 347 9.16 -36.68 10.52
N LEU A 348 8.50 -36.09 9.52
CA LEU A 348 7.55 -36.79 8.67
C LEU A 348 8.25 -37.82 7.76
N GLN A 349 9.45 -37.51 7.26
CA GLN A 349 10.27 -38.50 6.55
C GLN A 349 10.68 -39.67 7.45
N SER A 350 11.05 -39.39 8.70
CA SER A 350 11.34 -40.42 9.70
C SER A 350 10.12 -41.30 9.98
N LEU A 351 8.93 -40.69 10.09
CA LEU A 351 7.65 -41.38 10.27
C LEU A 351 7.34 -42.31 9.09
N HIS A 352 7.47 -41.83 7.85
CA HIS A 352 7.31 -42.64 6.63
C HIS A 352 8.25 -43.85 6.65
N SER A 353 9.53 -43.64 6.97
CA SER A 353 10.51 -44.73 7.02
C SER A 353 10.17 -45.78 8.09
N SER A 354 9.63 -45.34 9.23
CA SER A 354 9.24 -46.22 10.34
C SER A 354 7.97 -46.99 10.01
N ALA A 355 7.00 -46.35 9.36
CA ALA A 355 5.78 -46.98 8.87
C ALA A 355 6.08 -48.10 7.86
N LEU A 356 6.98 -47.83 6.91
CA LEU A 356 7.44 -48.82 5.93
C LEU A 356 8.12 -50.01 6.60
N LYS A 357 9.05 -49.76 7.54
CA LYS A 357 9.72 -50.84 8.30
C LYS A 357 8.72 -51.69 9.07
N ARG A 358 7.76 -51.05 9.76
CA ARG A 358 6.71 -51.76 10.50
C ARG A 358 5.85 -52.61 9.57
N GLN A 359 5.44 -52.07 8.43
CA GLN A 359 4.65 -52.81 7.44
C GLN A 359 5.42 -54.00 6.89
N PHE A 360 6.69 -53.83 6.54
CA PHE A 360 7.58 -54.89 6.07
C PHE A 360 7.69 -56.04 7.08
N LEU A 361 8.02 -55.71 8.33
CA LEU A 361 8.14 -56.70 9.41
C LEU A 361 6.81 -57.39 9.70
N LYS A 362 5.70 -56.65 9.66
CA LYS A 362 4.36 -57.21 9.84
C LYS A 362 3.99 -58.18 8.72
N SER A 363 4.24 -57.83 7.45
CA SER A 363 3.97 -58.75 6.33
C SER A 363 4.80 -60.03 6.39
N PHE A 364 6.04 -59.96 6.88
CA PHE A 364 6.86 -61.13 7.14
C PHE A 364 6.30 -61.99 8.29
N ALA A 365 5.88 -61.36 9.39
CA ALA A 365 5.32 -62.06 10.55
C ALA A 365 3.98 -62.75 10.23
N ASP A 366 3.13 -62.12 9.42
CA ASP A 366 1.80 -62.63 9.07
C ASP A 366 1.90 -63.86 8.13
N ASN A 367 2.76 -63.82 7.11
CA ASN A 367 2.96 -64.92 6.16
C ASN A 367 4.42 -64.99 5.63
N PRO A 368 5.34 -65.64 6.35
CA PRO A 368 6.77 -65.57 6.02
C PRO A 368 7.11 -66.25 4.68
N SER A 369 6.47 -67.36 4.34
CA SER A 369 6.73 -68.07 3.08
C SER A 369 6.35 -67.25 1.86
N ALA A 370 5.10 -66.77 1.80
CA ALA A 370 4.60 -65.94 0.71
C ALA A 370 5.36 -64.61 0.61
N PHE A 371 5.73 -64.02 1.77
CA PHE A 371 6.53 -62.82 1.82
C PHE A 371 7.92 -63.03 1.22
N ILE A 372 8.66 -64.09 1.60
CA ILE A 372 10.00 -64.36 1.07
C ILE A 372 9.96 -64.55 -0.45
N HIS A 373 8.97 -65.28 -0.96
CA HIS A 373 8.80 -65.45 -2.41
C HIS A 373 8.59 -64.11 -3.12
N THR A 374 7.66 -63.29 -2.62
CA THR A 374 7.36 -61.96 -3.18
C THR A 374 8.56 -61.02 -3.07
N PHE A 375 9.30 -61.09 -1.96
CA PHE A 375 10.47 -60.27 -1.70
C PHE A 375 11.64 -60.64 -2.63
N LEU A 376 11.91 -61.93 -2.82
CA LEU A 376 12.93 -62.40 -3.77
C LEU A 376 12.58 -61.98 -5.20
N GLU A 377 11.31 -62.09 -5.60
CA GLU A 377 10.84 -61.60 -6.91
C GLU A 377 10.99 -60.08 -7.06
N SER A 378 10.72 -59.30 -6.02
CA SER A 378 10.90 -57.85 -6.05
C SER A 378 12.37 -57.48 -6.17
N GLN A 379 13.23 -58.07 -5.34
CA GLN A 379 14.66 -57.79 -5.33
C GLN A 379 15.35 -58.24 -6.63
N SER A 380 14.93 -59.35 -7.23
CA SER A 380 15.46 -59.77 -8.54
C SER A 380 15.12 -58.76 -9.64
N ARG A 381 13.87 -58.28 -9.69
CA ARG A 381 13.44 -57.22 -10.63
C ARG A 381 14.17 -55.90 -10.41
N ASP A 382 14.35 -55.51 -9.14
CA ASP A 382 15.08 -54.28 -8.79
C ASP A 382 16.55 -54.37 -9.22
N LEU A 383 17.19 -55.52 -9.00
CA LEU A 383 18.57 -55.78 -9.43
C LEU A 383 18.70 -55.77 -10.95
N GLU A 384 17.76 -56.40 -11.68
CA GLU A 384 17.70 -56.35 -13.14
C GLU A 384 17.58 -54.91 -13.66
N THR A 385 16.76 -54.10 -12.98
CA THR A 385 16.58 -52.68 -13.32
C THR A 385 17.86 -51.88 -13.08
N LEU A 386 18.55 -52.10 -11.95
CA LEU A 386 19.79 -51.41 -11.60
C LEU A 386 20.98 -51.79 -12.49
N LEU A 387 21.08 -53.07 -12.87
CA LEU A 387 22.13 -53.57 -13.74
C LEU A 387 21.89 -53.25 -15.22
N GLY A 388 20.72 -52.68 -15.56
CA GLY A 388 20.30 -52.48 -16.95
C GLY A 388 20.05 -53.78 -17.70
N SER A 389 20.19 -54.94 -17.03
CA SER A 389 19.92 -56.28 -17.54
C SER A 389 18.44 -56.64 -17.53
N GLY A 390 17.58 -55.67 -17.20
CA GLY A 390 16.16 -55.74 -17.47
C GLY A 390 15.88 -55.76 -18.98
N PRO A 391 14.59 -55.81 -19.36
CA PRO A 391 14.13 -55.96 -20.74
C PRO A 391 14.46 -54.77 -21.68
N SER A 392 15.46 -53.95 -21.35
CA SER A 392 15.96 -52.83 -22.14
C SER A 392 17.20 -53.15 -22.97
N ASP A 393 17.95 -54.23 -22.68
CA ASP A 393 19.21 -54.55 -23.37
C ASP A 393 19.18 -55.91 -24.11
N GLY A 394 18.13 -56.11 -24.92
CA GLY A 394 18.07 -57.17 -25.93
C GLY A 394 17.81 -58.60 -25.42
N ALA A 395 17.83 -58.85 -24.12
CA ALA A 395 17.41 -60.12 -23.52
C ALA A 395 16.08 -59.94 -22.76
N HIS A 396 14.97 -59.92 -23.50
CA HIS A 396 13.61 -59.76 -22.93
C HIS A 396 13.09 -60.97 -22.12
N MET A 397 13.93 -61.97 -21.83
CA MET A 397 13.51 -63.20 -21.17
C MET A 397 14.40 -63.55 -19.99
N ARG A 398 13.76 -63.89 -18.86
CA ARG A 398 14.43 -64.65 -17.81
C ARG A 398 14.86 -65.99 -18.40
N ARG A 399 16.11 -66.38 -18.15
CA ARG A 399 16.70 -67.63 -18.68
C ARG A 399 15.89 -68.87 -18.31
N GLU A 400 15.21 -68.85 -17.17
CA GLU A 400 14.34 -69.94 -16.72
C GLU A 400 13.04 -70.04 -17.55
N ASP A 401 12.47 -68.91 -17.98
CA ASP A 401 11.26 -68.90 -18.81
C ASP A 401 11.54 -69.50 -20.20
N LEU A 402 12.75 -69.27 -20.74
CA LEU A 402 13.25 -69.89 -21.98
C LEU A 402 13.41 -71.41 -21.93
N GLN A 403 13.48 -72.01 -20.73
CA GLN A 403 13.60 -73.45 -20.56
C GLN A 403 12.25 -74.16 -20.45
N ARG A 404 11.15 -73.40 -20.30
CA ARG A 404 9.81 -73.95 -20.13
C ARG A 404 9.09 -74.01 -21.47
N SER A 405 8.67 -75.22 -21.87
CA SER A 405 7.95 -75.42 -23.13
C SER A 405 6.64 -74.63 -23.25
N GLU A 406 5.98 -74.33 -22.12
CA GLU A 406 4.75 -73.53 -22.05
C GLU A 406 4.94 -72.10 -22.54
N TYR A 407 6.15 -71.54 -22.35
CA TYR A 407 6.48 -70.20 -22.82
C TYR A 407 6.39 -70.07 -24.35
N PHE A 408 6.72 -71.15 -25.06
CA PHE A 408 6.65 -71.24 -26.52
C PHE A 408 5.26 -71.63 -27.06
N ARG A 409 4.25 -71.75 -26.19
CA ARG A 409 2.84 -71.95 -26.59
C ARG A 409 2.02 -70.65 -26.54
N MET A 410 2.67 -69.53 -26.25
CA MET A 410 2.01 -68.22 -26.13
C MET A 410 1.64 -67.65 -27.52
N PRO A 411 0.57 -66.84 -27.63
CA PRO A 411 0.09 -66.35 -28.93
C PRO A 411 1.10 -65.54 -29.75
N TRP A 412 2.06 -64.87 -29.09
CA TRP A 412 3.10 -64.07 -29.76
C TRP A 412 4.10 -64.95 -30.55
N VAL A 413 4.17 -66.25 -30.27
CA VAL A 413 5.19 -67.14 -30.85
C VAL A 413 4.94 -67.36 -32.34
N GLU A 414 3.68 -67.52 -32.76
CA GLU A 414 3.33 -67.71 -34.17
C GLU A 414 3.70 -66.48 -35.01
N GLU A 415 3.37 -65.30 -34.49
CA GLU A 415 3.71 -64.02 -35.11
C GLU A 415 5.23 -63.80 -35.15
N ALA A 416 5.94 -64.11 -34.07
CA ALA A 416 7.39 -64.00 -34.01
C ALA A 416 8.09 -64.94 -35.00
N VAL A 417 7.63 -66.19 -35.15
CA VAL A 417 8.16 -67.15 -36.13
C VAL A 417 7.89 -66.66 -37.55
N ALA A 418 6.70 -66.14 -37.83
CA ALA A 418 6.36 -65.60 -39.15
C ALA A 418 7.23 -64.39 -39.53
N VAL A 419 7.43 -63.45 -38.60
CA VAL A 419 8.31 -62.29 -38.81
C VAL A 419 9.76 -62.72 -38.99
N TRP A 420 10.25 -63.65 -38.18
CA TRP A 420 11.63 -64.14 -38.27
C TRP A 420 11.89 -64.91 -39.57
N GLU A 421 10.98 -65.77 -40.01
CA GLU A 421 11.08 -66.45 -41.30
C GLU A 421 11.01 -65.45 -42.47
N GLY A 422 10.16 -64.42 -42.37
CA GLY A 422 10.13 -63.32 -43.32
C GLY A 422 11.47 -62.60 -43.42
N MET A 423 12.09 -62.26 -42.28
CA MET A 423 13.43 -61.67 -42.24
C MET A 423 14.51 -62.61 -42.79
N ARG A 424 14.46 -63.91 -42.46
CA ARG A 424 15.42 -64.91 -42.96
C ARG A 424 15.34 -65.04 -44.48
N LEU A 425 14.14 -65.10 -45.04
CA LEU A 425 13.93 -65.16 -46.48
C LEU A 425 14.42 -63.88 -47.18
N ALA A 426 14.13 -62.71 -46.60
CA ALA A 426 14.64 -61.43 -47.11
C ALA A 426 16.17 -61.36 -47.10
N SER A 427 16.84 -61.86 -46.05
CA SER A 427 18.31 -61.91 -45.97
C SER A 427 18.97 -62.91 -46.92
N ARG A 428 18.21 -63.88 -47.47
CA ARG A 428 18.68 -64.83 -48.48
C ARG A 428 18.49 -64.31 -49.91
N LEU A 429 17.68 -63.26 -50.09
CA LEU A 429 17.40 -62.62 -51.38
C LEU A 429 18.30 -61.40 -51.64
N GLN A 430 19.06 -60.95 -50.63
CA GLN A 430 20.27 -60.15 -50.79
C GLN A 430 21.48 -61.06 -50.96
#